data_AF-A0A6B0VAD1-F1
#
_entry.id   AF-A0A6B0VAD1-F1
#
_cell.length_a   1.000
_cell.length_b   1.000
_cell.length_c   1.000
_cell.angle_alpha   90.00
_cell.angle_beta   90.00
_cell.angle_gamma   90.00
#
_symmetry.space_group_name_H-M   'P 1'
#
loop_
_entity.id
_entity.type
_entity.pdbx_description
1 polymer ?
#
loop_
_entity_poly.entity_id
_entity_poly.type
_entity_poly.pdbx_seq_one_letter_code
_entity_poly.pdbx_strand_id
1 'polypeptide(L)'
;MPPQQVACNGQADTQTIYLGVFLATDFSFRSCSPYKTDGMLQDYLKAFVGGMALYFQDTSPAINVSFLGSRNLTDEEERGILGIKGIESDTTVKGADAIKALMGVTLREDFVGYNKLFLVLTGLNITEEETKHKANGNAVIPSSGGSSDEDYDDYLSLSARSGSEKNVFQNVPGLSQYGTICGMSSAIVQDFGSNFSGIPSAALQVATVLGSKYKGNMSRRSCPDYEPSPTKFHGDECYMISTYGDQEKGMDCLYEPIQDAETELMTPKQFYAKYSSWTPCRASYLGSQECQTPKRTSYPHRSCKISCCLNSPFPFLTKAYGPIPAPDGEGCEKQKICVEGRCVVSKTSLGNS
;
A
#
# COMPACT_ATOMS: atom_id res chain seq x y z
N MET A 1 17.43 31.61 -44.14
CA MET A 1 17.52 30.37 -43.35
C MET A 1 16.93 30.65 -41.99
N PRO A 2 15.82 30.03 -41.58
CA PRO A 2 15.36 30.11 -40.21
C PRO A 2 16.18 29.14 -39.32
N PRO A 3 16.34 29.42 -38.02
CA PRO A 3 17.14 28.60 -37.12
C PRO A 3 16.44 27.27 -36.82
N GLN A 4 17.20 26.18 -36.84
CA GLN A 4 16.78 24.86 -36.40
C GLN A 4 16.39 24.89 -34.92
N GLN A 5 15.15 24.52 -34.62
CA GLN A 5 14.74 24.15 -33.26
C GLN A 5 15.49 22.89 -32.86
N VAL A 6 16.33 23.00 -31.84
CA VAL A 6 16.91 21.85 -31.13
C VAL A 6 15.76 21.19 -30.37
N ALA A 7 15.28 20.06 -30.90
CA ALA A 7 14.35 19.22 -30.18
C ALA A 7 15.07 18.63 -28.95
N CYS A 8 14.62 19.02 -27.77
CA CYS A 8 14.94 18.30 -26.52
C CYS A 8 14.27 16.93 -26.58
N ASN A 9 14.90 15.96 -27.25
CA ASN A 9 14.53 14.56 -27.16
C ASN A 9 14.98 14.05 -25.78
N GLY A 10 14.16 14.27 -24.75
CA GLY A 10 14.16 13.39 -23.60
C GLY A 10 13.70 12.02 -24.09
N GLN A 11 14.64 11.10 -24.27
CA GLN A 11 14.35 9.73 -24.70
C GLN A 11 13.48 9.11 -23.61
N ALA A 12 12.18 8.94 -23.88
CA ALA A 12 11.29 8.21 -22.99
C ALA A 12 11.90 6.82 -22.78
N ASP A 13 12.14 6.42 -21.53
CA ASP A 13 12.55 5.05 -21.24
C ASP A 13 11.41 4.13 -21.71
N THR A 14 11.65 3.43 -22.82
CA THR A 14 10.62 2.67 -23.55
C THR A 14 10.55 1.23 -23.08
N GLN A 15 11.51 0.80 -22.26
CA GLN A 15 11.60 -0.59 -21.83
C GLN A 15 10.59 -0.85 -20.72
N THR A 16 9.70 -1.81 -20.95
CA THR A 16 8.72 -2.25 -19.93
C THR A 16 9.46 -2.79 -18.72
N ILE A 17 9.03 -2.40 -17.53
CA ILE A 17 9.51 -2.96 -16.27
C ILE A 17 8.49 -3.94 -15.69
N TYR A 18 8.98 -5.00 -15.09
CA TYR A 18 8.19 -6.09 -14.50
C TYR A 18 8.32 -6.05 -12.99
N LEU A 19 7.22 -6.24 -12.28
CA LEU A 19 7.17 -6.30 -10.83
C LEU A 19 6.18 -7.35 -10.38
N GLY A 20 6.63 -8.30 -9.57
CA GLY A 20 5.79 -9.36 -9.02
C GLY A 20 5.43 -9.04 -7.59
N VAL A 21 4.16 -9.21 -7.23
CA VAL A 21 3.67 -9.01 -5.87
C VAL A 21 3.33 -10.37 -5.26
N PHE A 22 3.99 -10.69 -4.17
CA PHE A 22 3.63 -11.82 -3.32
C PHE A 22 2.94 -11.31 -2.06
N LEU A 23 1.73 -11.80 -1.79
CA LEU A 23 0.91 -11.32 -0.70
C LEU A 23 1.05 -12.19 0.54
N ALA A 24 1.29 -11.57 1.69
CA ALA A 24 1.16 -12.23 2.98
C ALA A 24 0.02 -11.59 3.78
N THR A 25 -0.75 -12.40 4.49
CA THR A 25 -1.84 -11.90 5.34
C THR A 25 -1.56 -12.20 6.80
N ASP A 26 -1.93 -11.27 7.68
CA ASP A 26 -1.86 -11.47 9.13
C ASP A 26 -3.21 -11.92 9.74
N PHE A 27 -3.21 -12.25 11.03
CA PHE A 27 -4.44 -12.71 11.70
C PHE A 27 -5.54 -11.65 11.73
N SER A 28 -5.19 -10.37 11.78
CA SER A 28 -6.15 -9.27 11.89
C SER A 28 -6.92 -9.12 10.59
N PHE A 29 -6.23 -9.11 9.45
CA PHE A 29 -6.81 -9.13 8.11
C PHE A 29 -7.72 -10.34 7.94
N ARG A 30 -7.24 -11.54 8.29
CA ARG A 30 -8.02 -12.79 8.14
C ARG A 30 -9.26 -12.80 9.03
N SER A 31 -9.18 -12.18 10.21
CA SER A 31 -10.30 -12.06 11.14
C SER A 31 -11.38 -11.13 10.58
N CYS A 32 -10.98 -9.99 10.02
CA CYS A 32 -11.87 -9.01 9.40
C CYS A 32 -12.45 -9.46 8.05
N SER A 33 -11.73 -10.29 7.29
CA SER A 33 -12.18 -10.72 5.98
C SER A 33 -13.43 -11.61 6.07
N PRO A 34 -14.52 -11.29 5.34
CA PRO A 34 -15.69 -12.13 5.30
C PRO A 34 -15.55 -13.34 4.34
N TYR A 35 -14.45 -13.41 3.60
CA TYR A 35 -14.21 -14.41 2.56
C TYR A 35 -13.58 -15.67 3.13
N LYS A 36 -14.38 -16.47 3.84
CA LYS A 36 -13.89 -17.62 4.63
C LYS A 36 -13.62 -18.89 3.83
N THR A 37 -13.98 -18.95 2.54
CA THR A 37 -13.61 -20.09 1.69
C THR A 37 -12.28 -19.80 0.99
N ASP A 38 -11.37 -20.78 0.99
CA ASP A 38 -10.01 -20.60 0.45
C ASP A 38 -10.02 -20.07 -0.99
N GLY A 39 -10.94 -20.56 -1.84
CA GLY A 39 -11.06 -20.07 -3.21
C GLY A 39 -11.50 -18.61 -3.33
N MET A 40 -12.39 -18.13 -2.45
CA MET A 40 -12.87 -16.75 -2.49
C MET A 40 -11.84 -15.78 -1.95
N LEU A 41 -11.10 -16.16 -0.89
CA LEU A 41 -10.02 -15.34 -0.38
C LEU A 41 -8.86 -15.25 -1.40
N GLN A 42 -8.49 -16.36 -2.04
CA GLN A 42 -7.46 -16.33 -3.08
C GLN A 42 -7.88 -15.43 -4.25
N ASP A 43 -9.14 -15.49 -4.69
CA ASP A 43 -9.65 -14.59 -5.71
C ASP A 43 -9.66 -13.12 -5.25
N TYR A 44 -9.93 -12.85 -3.98
CA TYR A 44 -9.79 -11.50 -3.41
C TYR A 44 -8.34 -11.02 -3.51
N LEU A 45 -7.37 -11.84 -3.12
CA LEU A 45 -5.95 -11.48 -3.16
C LEU A 45 -5.46 -11.26 -4.61
N LYS A 46 -5.91 -12.09 -5.57
CA LYS A 46 -5.68 -11.85 -7.00
C LYS A 46 -6.31 -10.53 -7.47
N ALA A 47 -7.56 -10.30 -7.08
CA ALA A 47 -8.29 -9.06 -7.40
C ALA A 47 -7.64 -7.81 -6.80
N PHE A 48 -7.01 -7.95 -5.63
CA PHE A 48 -6.24 -6.91 -4.99
C PHE A 48 -5.05 -6.48 -5.85
N VAL A 49 -4.23 -7.44 -6.31
CA VAL A 49 -3.09 -7.14 -7.20
C VAL A 49 -3.55 -6.64 -8.57
N GLY A 50 -4.66 -7.18 -9.11
CA GLY A 50 -5.22 -6.68 -10.37
C GLY A 50 -5.74 -5.25 -10.27
N GLY A 51 -6.34 -4.86 -9.15
CA GLY A 51 -6.69 -3.46 -8.92
C GLY A 51 -5.44 -2.58 -8.75
N MET A 52 -4.38 -3.06 -8.09
CA MET A 52 -3.09 -2.35 -8.04
C MET A 52 -2.52 -2.11 -9.44
N ALA A 53 -2.57 -3.11 -10.32
CA ALA A 53 -2.08 -2.99 -11.70
C ALA A 53 -2.77 -1.87 -12.50
N LEU A 54 -4.05 -1.59 -12.23
CA LEU A 54 -4.79 -0.51 -12.90
C LEU A 54 -4.25 0.90 -12.59
N TYR A 55 -3.54 1.08 -11.47
CA TYR A 55 -2.89 2.36 -11.14
C TYR A 55 -1.69 2.66 -12.04
N PHE A 56 -1.14 1.65 -12.70
CA PHE A 56 0.07 1.76 -13.51
C PHE A 56 -0.17 1.67 -15.02
N GLN A 57 -1.42 1.63 -15.46
CA GLN A 57 -1.77 1.49 -16.88
C GLN A 57 -1.29 2.65 -17.77
N ASP A 58 -1.04 3.82 -17.18
CA ASP A 58 -0.68 5.06 -17.87
C ASP A 58 0.77 5.55 -17.61
N THR A 59 1.64 4.69 -17.10
CA THR A 59 3.03 5.06 -16.82
C THR A 59 3.95 4.88 -18.02
N SER A 60 5.02 5.68 -18.07
CA SER A 60 6.16 5.52 -18.98
C SER A 60 7.45 5.53 -18.15
N PRO A 61 8.22 4.43 -18.08
CA PRO A 61 8.01 3.16 -18.78
C PRO A 61 6.72 2.44 -18.35
N ALA A 62 6.24 1.53 -19.20
CA ALA A 62 5.12 0.65 -18.86
C ALA A 62 5.53 -0.25 -17.69
N ILE A 63 4.63 -0.44 -16.73
CA ILE A 63 4.88 -1.26 -15.54
C ILE A 63 3.92 -2.45 -15.57
N ASN A 64 4.47 -3.65 -15.69
CA ASN A 64 3.71 -4.89 -15.62
C ASN A 64 3.74 -5.42 -14.18
N VAL A 65 2.62 -5.25 -13.48
CA VAL A 65 2.42 -5.81 -12.13
C VAL A 65 1.79 -7.18 -12.27
N SER A 66 2.37 -8.19 -11.62
CA SER A 66 1.88 -9.57 -11.67
C SER A 66 1.69 -10.17 -10.27
N PHE A 67 0.79 -11.14 -10.15
CA PHE A 67 0.57 -11.87 -8.89
C PHE A 67 1.46 -13.11 -8.84
N LEU A 68 2.22 -13.24 -7.76
CA LEU A 68 3.15 -14.36 -7.56
C LEU A 68 2.60 -15.47 -6.65
N GLY A 69 1.49 -15.20 -5.98
CA GLY A 69 0.93 -16.09 -4.97
C GLY A 69 0.70 -15.40 -3.63
N SER A 70 0.20 -16.19 -2.68
CA SER A 70 -0.02 -15.70 -1.33
C SER A 70 0.13 -16.79 -0.27
N ARG A 71 0.39 -16.37 0.97
CA ARG A 71 0.30 -17.22 2.15
C ARG A 71 -0.11 -16.44 3.40
N ASN A 72 -0.41 -17.18 4.46
CA ASN A 72 -0.51 -16.58 5.78
C ASN A 72 0.90 -16.37 6.34
N LEU A 73 1.07 -15.30 7.12
CA LEU A 73 2.22 -15.20 8.01
C LEU A 73 2.16 -16.32 9.05
N THR A 74 3.33 -16.86 9.40
CA THR A 74 3.47 -17.79 10.52
C THR A 74 3.34 -17.03 11.84
N ASP A 75 3.02 -17.73 12.94
CA ASP A 75 2.91 -17.09 14.25
C ASP A 75 4.21 -16.38 14.69
N GLU A 76 5.38 -16.87 14.27
CA GLU A 76 6.65 -16.22 14.53
C GLU A 76 6.81 -14.93 13.74
N GLU A 77 6.47 -14.95 12.45
CA GLU A 77 6.48 -13.77 11.59
C GLU A 77 5.47 -12.73 12.07
N GLU A 78 4.25 -13.12 12.44
CA GLU A 78 3.24 -12.19 12.97
C GLU A 78 3.74 -11.51 14.26
N ARG A 79 4.34 -12.26 15.20
CA ARG A 79 4.92 -11.66 16.41
C ARG A 79 6.07 -10.70 16.10
N GLY A 80 6.92 -11.05 15.14
CA GLY A 80 8.07 -10.23 14.75
C GLY A 80 7.68 -8.96 14.00
N ILE A 81 6.73 -9.07 13.06
CA ILE A 81 6.31 -7.98 12.17
C ILE A 81 5.32 -7.05 12.88
N LEU A 82 4.31 -7.60 13.56
CA LEU A 82 3.28 -6.79 14.20
C LEU A 82 3.74 -6.24 15.55
N GLY A 83 4.74 -6.87 16.19
CA GLY A 83 5.26 -6.45 17.48
C GLY A 83 4.29 -6.65 18.66
N ILE A 84 3.13 -7.28 18.44
CA ILE A 84 2.08 -7.46 19.44
C ILE A 84 2.49 -8.56 20.41
N LYS A 85 2.77 -8.18 21.67
CA LYS A 85 3.10 -9.10 22.76
C LYS A 85 1.89 -9.28 23.68
N GLY A 86 1.07 -10.28 23.41
CA GLY A 86 0.00 -10.70 24.34
C GLY A 86 -1.20 -9.73 24.43
N ILE A 87 -1.88 -9.73 25.59
CA ILE A 87 -3.14 -9.00 25.86
C ILE A 87 -2.89 -7.50 26.15
N GLU A 88 -1.86 -6.90 25.54
CA GLU A 88 -1.71 -5.45 25.59
C GLU A 88 -2.65 -4.83 24.55
N SER A 89 -3.33 -3.76 24.94
CA SER A 89 -4.34 -3.05 24.13
C SER A 89 -3.75 -2.30 22.92
N ASP A 90 -2.43 -2.39 22.71
CA ASP A 90 -1.78 -1.74 21.59
C ASP A 90 -2.03 -2.57 20.31
N THR A 91 -3.01 -2.11 19.55
CA THR A 91 -3.46 -2.70 18.30
C THR A 91 -2.81 -2.01 17.10
N THR A 92 -1.72 -1.28 17.33
CA THR A 92 -1.01 -0.50 16.32
C THR A 92 0.31 -1.17 15.96
N VAL A 93 0.56 -1.33 14.67
CA VAL A 93 1.82 -1.84 14.15
C VAL A 93 2.84 -0.71 14.08
N LYS A 94 3.98 -0.90 14.75
CA LYS A 94 5.14 -0.03 14.61
C LYS A 94 5.82 -0.32 13.27
N GLY A 95 5.42 0.44 12.25
CA GLY A 95 5.77 0.17 10.86
C GLY A 95 7.28 0.14 10.60
N ALA A 96 8.07 1.00 11.25
CA ALA A 96 9.52 1.00 11.04
C ALA A 96 10.17 -0.29 11.57
N ASP A 97 9.67 -0.85 12.67
CA ASP A 97 10.11 -2.14 13.19
C ASP A 97 9.60 -3.29 12.31
N ALA A 98 8.37 -3.19 11.80
CA ALA A 98 7.78 -4.16 10.88
C ALA A 98 8.61 -4.31 9.60
N ILE A 99 9.05 -3.20 9.00
CA ILE A 99 9.91 -3.20 7.82
C ILE A 99 11.24 -3.91 8.10
N LYS A 100 11.87 -3.68 9.26
CA LYS A 100 13.10 -4.38 9.64
C LYS A 100 12.87 -5.89 9.80
N ALA A 101 11.76 -6.29 10.42
CA ALA A 101 11.41 -7.70 10.57
C ALA A 101 11.18 -8.37 9.20
N LEU A 102 10.56 -7.65 8.26
CA LEU A 102 10.30 -8.13 6.91
C LEU A 102 11.58 -8.37 6.09
N MET A 103 12.66 -7.64 6.35
CA MET A 103 13.97 -7.93 5.73
C MET A 103 14.40 -9.37 6.01
N GLY A 104 14.21 -9.85 7.23
CA GLY A 104 14.50 -11.24 7.61
C GLY A 104 13.64 -12.28 6.88
N VAL A 105 12.40 -11.93 6.54
CA VAL A 105 11.49 -12.79 5.75
C VAL A 105 11.92 -12.82 4.28
N THR A 106 12.16 -11.66 3.67
CA THR A 106 12.58 -11.57 2.26
C THR A 106 13.88 -12.32 1.97
N LEU A 107 14.80 -12.38 2.94
CA LEU A 107 16.03 -13.17 2.86
C LEU A 107 15.75 -14.69 2.83
N ARG A 108 14.75 -15.17 3.56
CA ARG A 108 14.38 -16.59 3.61
C ARG A 108 13.63 -17.05 2.36
N GLU A 109 12.86 -16.14 1.76
CA GLU A 109 12.01 -16.40 0.59
C GLU A 109 12.77 -16.21 -0.75
N ASP A 110 14.07 -15.84 -0.71
CA ASP A 110 14.91 -15.57 -1.88
C ASP A 110 14.38 -14.44 -2.79
N PHE A 111 13.96 -13.33 -2.18
CA PHE A 111 13.47 -12.14 -2.90
C PHE A 111 14.60 -11.16 -3.26
N VAL A 112 15.79 -11.37 -2.73
CA VAL A 112 16.92 -10.44 -2.87
C VAL A 112 17.45 -10.43 -4.31
N GLY A 113 17.55 -9.24 -4.90
CA GLY A 113 18.10 -9.09 -6.26
C GLY A 113 17.06 -9.29 -7.37
N TYR A 114 15.82 -9.62 -7.02
CA TYR A 114 14.75 -9.86 -7.98
C TYR A 114 13.72 -8.73 -7.96
N ASN A 115 12.95 -8.62 -9.04
CA ASN A 115 11.85 -7.67 -9.17
C ASN A 115 10.56 -8.13 -8.46
N LYS A 116 10.68 -8.53 -7.20
CA LYS A 116 9.59 -9.09 -6.39
C LYS A 116 9.38 -8.26 -5.12
N LEU A 117 8.13 -7.96 -4.81
CA LEU A 117 7.71 -7.29 -3.59
C LEU A 117 6.98 -8.28 -2.68
N PHE A 118 7.48 -8.43 -1.44
CA PHE A 118 6.75 -9.11 -0.37
C PHE A 118 5.86 -8.11 0.37
N LEU A 119 4.54 -8.20 0.16
CA LEU A 119 3.57 -7.24 0.68
C LEU A 119 2.67 -7.88 1.75
N VAL A 120 2.73 -7.34 2.97
CA VAL A 120 1.85 -7.74 4.07
C VAL A 120 0.57 -6.92 4.07
N LEU A 121 -0.59 -7.59 4.09
CA LEU A 121 -1.90 -6.99 4.36
C LEU A 121 -2.26 -7.18 5.83
N THR A 122 -2.58 -6.08 6.51
CA THR A 122 -3.00 -6.07 7.92
C THR A 122 -4.29 -5.28 8.11
N GLY A 123 -5.17 -5.75 8.99
CA GLY A 123 -6.35 -5.01 9.45
C GLY A 123 -6.04 -3.99 10.56
N LEU A 124 -4.80 -3.91 11.01
CA LEU A 124 -4.36 -3.02 12.10
C LEU A 124 -3.95 -1.64 11.58
N ASN A 125 -3.96 -0.66 12.48
CA ASN A 125 -3.35 0.64 12.20
C ASN A 125 -1.84 0.51 12.13
N ILE A 126 -1.19 1.34 11.31
CA ILE A 126 0.27 1.34 11.12
C ILE A 126 0.77 2.74 11.45
N THR A 127 1.84 2.84 12.24
CA THR A 127 2.54 4.12 12.49
C THR A 127 3.97 4.04 11.95
N GLU A 128 4.63 5.18 11.81
CA GLU A 128 6.07 5.22 11.49
C GLU A 128 6.97 5.08 12.74
N GLU A 129 6.42 4.60 13.85
CA GLU A 129 7.17 4.44 15.09
C GLU A 129 8.29 3.39 14.94
N GLU A 130 9.45 3.70 15.54
CA GLU A 130 10.59 2.79 15.69
C GLU A 130 10.87 2.59 17.18
N THR A 131 11.04 1.35 17.64
CA THR A 131 11.39 1.07 19.03
C THR A 131 12.82 1.54 19.31
N LYS A 132 12.96 2.53 20.21
CA LYS A 132 14.27 2.98 20.68
C LYS A 132 14.92 1.91 21.57
N HIS A 133 16.05 1.36 21.14
CA HIS A 133 16.88 0.54 22.02
C HIS A 133 17.54 1.43 23.08
N LYS A 134 17.03 1.41 24.32
CA LYS A 134 17.80 1.92 25.46
C LYS A 134 18.95 0.94 25.69
N ALA A 135 20.16 1.30 25.25
CA ALA A 135 21.35 0.64 25.73
C ALA A 135 21.35 0.76 27.27
N ASN A 136 21.49 -0.37 27.96
CA ASN A 136 21.55 -0.39 29.42
C ASN A 136 22.89 0.25 29.81
N GLY A 137 22.89 1.58 29.99
CA GLY A 137 24.06 2.41 30.28
C GLY A 137 24.65 2.19 31.67
N ASN A 138 24.60 0.97 32.20
CA ASN A 138 25.47 0.56 33.31
C ASN A 138 26.83 0.15 32.73
N ALA A 139 27.48 1.08 32.03
CA ALA A 139 28.91 1.01 31.89
C ALA A 139 29.48 1.25 33.29
N VAL A 140 30.15 0.23 33.84
CA VAL A 140 30.99 0.38 35.04
C VAL A 140 32.07 1.39 34.70
N ILE A 141 31.95 2.61 35.24
CA ILE A 141 32.93 3.68 35.08
C ILE A 141 34.19 3.34 35.90
N PRO A 142 35.39 3.21 35.32
CA PRO A 142 36.62 3.57 36.01
C PRO A 142 36.83 5.07 35.84
N SER A 143 37.06 5.74 36.96
CA SER A 143 37.27 7.18 37.08
C SER A 143 38.19 7.83 36.04
N SER A 144 37.86 9.09 35.75
CA SER A 144 38.71 10.23 35.35
C SER A 144 38.90 10.53 33.84
N GLY A 145 38.62 11.80 33.49
CA GLY A 145 39.13 12.48 32.29
C GLY A 145 38.03 12.89 31.31
N GLY A 146 37.63 14.17 31.34
CA GLY A 146 36.55 14.70 30.52
C GLY A 146 36.85 14.81 29.03
N SER A 147 35.78 14.74 28.23
CA SER A 147 35.64 15.42 26.95
C SER A 147 34.14 15.64 26.74
N SER A 148 33.78 16.89 26.49
CA SER A 148 32.44 17.38 26.23
C SER A 148 31.94 16.89 24.86
N ASP A 149 30.89 16.09 24.85
CA ASP A 149 29.97 15.99 23.72
C ASP A 149 28.69 16.72 24.12
N GLU A 150 28.36 17.78 23.39
CA GLU A 150 27.16 18.58 23.60
C GLU A 150 25.95 17.83 23.04
N ASP A 151 25.21 17.15 23.92
CA ASP A 151 23.88 16.63 23.64
C ASP A 151 22.88 17.81 23.54
N TYR A 152 22.63 18.27 22.31
CA TYR A 152 21.43 19.03 22.00
C TYR A 152 20.27 18.05 21.87
N ASP A 153 19.42 17.98 22.91
CA ASP A 153 17.95 17.90 22.82
C ASP A 153 17.33 17.61 24.20
N ASP A 154 17.34 18.61 25.09
CA ASP A 154 16.55 18.63 26.32
C ASP A 154 15.43 19.68 26.22
N TYR A 155 14.56 19.52 25.23
CA TYR A 155 13.30 20.26 25.11
C TYR A 155 12.10 19.31 24.95
N LEU A 156 11.93 18.42 25.92
CA LEU A 156 10.61 17.86 26.21
C LEU A 156 10.25 18.22 27.65
N SER A 157 9.47 19.30 27.77
CA SER A 157 8.85 19.69 29.04
C SER A 157 8.21 18.49 29.71
N LEU A 158 8.74 18.20 30.90
CA LEU A 158 8.07 17.48 31.98
C LEU A 158 6.63 17.99 32.12
N SER A 159 5.66 17.24 31.60
CA SER A 159 4.26 17.40 31.98
C SER A 159 3.89 16.26 32.91
N ALA A 160 3.92 16.59 34.20
CA ALA A 160 3.53 15.72 35.29
C ALA A 160 2.03 15.36 35.22
N ARG A 161 1.77 14.07 35.43
CA ARG A 161 0.55 13.43 35.99
C ARG A 161 -0.76 13.56 35.19
N SER A 162 -1.24 12.38 34.79
CA SER A 162 -2.64 12.01 34.50
C SER A 162 -3.21 12.49 33.18
N GLY A 163 -3.19 11.60 32.18
CA GLY A 163 -3.90 11.76 30.92
C GLY A 163 -3.47 10.66 29.96
N SER A 164 -4.43 9.94 29.38
CA SER A 164 -4.25 8.91 28.35
C SER A 164 -3.05 9.18 27.44
N GLU A 165 -2.18 8.18 27.24
CA GLU A 165 -1.10 8.21 26.24
C GLU A 165 -1.68 8.77 24.93
N LYS A 166 -1.34 10.02 24.61
CA LYS A 166 -1.65 10.58 23.30
C LYS A 166 -0.72 9.85 22.35
N ASN A 167 -1.27 9.02 21.45
CA ASN A 167 -0.52 8.45 20.34
C ASN A 167 0.21 9.60 19.61
N VAL A 168 1.52 9.68 19.84
CA VAL A 168 2.37 10.74 19.28
C VAL A 168 2.54 10.55 17.77
N PHE A 169 2.36 9.32 17.28
CA PHE A 169 2.52 8.96 15.88
C PHE A 169 1.16 8.87 15.17
N GLN A 170 1.08 9.48 13.99
CA GLN A 170 -0.10 9.43 13.14
C GLN A 170 -0.19 8.07 12.42
N ASN A 171 -1.42 7.61 12.19
CA ASN A 171 -1.67 6.42 11.38
C ASN A 171 -1.30 6.71 9.92
N VAL A 172 -0.52 5.81 9.31
CA VAL A 172 -0.16 5.83 7.90
C VAL A 172 -0.84 4.66 7.18
N PRO A 173 -1.23 4.81 5.91
CA PRO A 173 -1.94 3.77 5.17
C PRO A 173 -1.07 2.56 4.78
N GLY A 174 0.25 2.71 4.87
CA GLY A 174 1.24 1.67 4.62
C GLY A 174 2.66 2.21 4.68
N LEU A 175 3.62 1.30 4.69
CA LEU A 175 5.04 1.61 4.78
C LEU A 175 5.86 0.68 3.87
N SER A 176 6.90 1.24 3.27
CA SER A 176 7.93 0.57 2.47
C SER A 176 9.14 1.49 2.37
N GLN A 177 10.25 0.99 1.85
CA GLN A 177 11.48 1.78 1.69
C GLN A 177 11.72 2.21 0.24
N TYR A 178 12.07 3.47 0.06
CA TYR A 178 12.32 4.05 -1.25
C TYR A 178 13.39 3.28 -2.05
N GLY A 179 13.08 2.94 -3.30
CA GLY A 179 14.06 2.42 -4.25
C GLY A 179 14.66 1.05 -3.90
N THR A 180 13.95 0.23 -3.13
CA THR A 180 14.45 -1.07 -2.66
C THR A 180 14.06 -2.26 -3.53
N ILE A 181 13.37 -2.06 -4.67
CA ILE A 181 12.78 -3.15 -5.45
C ILE A 181 13.78 -4.25 -5.87
N CYS A 182 14.99 -3.90 -6.32
CA CYS A 182 16.04 -4.86 -6.68
C CYS A 182 16.90 -5.32 -5.49
N GLY A 183 16.52 -4.96 -4.27
CA GLY A 183 17.18 -5.36 -3.03
C GLY A 183 16.28 -6.24 -2.18
N MET A 184 16.10 -5.89 -0.91
CA MET A 184 15.14 -6.53 0.00
C MET A 184 13.83 -5.75 -0.02
N SER A 185 13.02 -5.96 -1.06
CA SER A 185 11.78 -5.20 -1.21
C SER A 185 10.65 -5.80 -0.38
N SER A 186 10.18 -5.02 0.59
CA SER A 186 9.03 -5.38 1.42
C SER A 186 8.17 -4.17 1.73
N ALA A 187 6.91 -4.44 2.02
CA ALA A 187 5.93 -3.43 2.38
C ALA A 187 4.87 -4.01 3.31
N ILE A 188 4.26 -3.13 4.11
CA ILE A 188 3.08 -3.43 4.90
C ILE A 188 2.01 -2.39 4.62
N VAL A 189 0.77 -2.83 4.42
CA VAL A 189 -0.36 -1.94 4.10
C VAL A 189 -1.59 -2.33 4.90
N GLN A 190 -2.34 -1.30 5.27
CA GLN A 190 -3.63 -1.51 5.92
C GLN A 190 -4.67 -1.92 4.86
N ASP A 191 -5.31 -3.05 5.07
CA ASP A 191 -6.51 -3.49 4.35
C ASP A 191 -7.45 -4.25 5.28
N PHE A 192 -8.74 -3.91 5.27
CA PHE A 192 -9.73 -4.58 6.11
C PHE A 192 -10.17 -5.96 5.58
N GLY A 193 -9.65 -6.40 4.43
CA GLY A 193 -9.92 -7.71 3.85
C GLY A 193 -11.35 -7.89 3.34
N SER A 194 -12.13 -6.80 3.25
CA SER A 194 -13.54 -6.84 2.86
C SER A 194 -13.85 -6.03 1.61
N ASN A 195 -13.21 -4.89 1.37
CA ASN A 195 -13.65 -3.95 0.35
C ASN A 195 -12.51 -3.37 -0.51
N PHE A 196 -11.34 -4.01 -0.52
CA PHE A 196 -10.16 -3.58 -1.28
C PHE A 196 -9.61 -2.19 -0.86
N SER A 197 -9.88 -1.78 0.39
CA SER A 197 -9.43 -0.51 0.97
C SER A 197 -7.94 -0.23 0.85
N GLY A 198 -7.09 -1.27 0.85
CA GLY A 198 -5.64 -1.15 0.82
C GLY A 198 -5.02 -1.01 -0.57
N ILE A 199 -5.79 -1.14 -1.67
CA ILE A 199 -5.24 -1.07 -3.03
C ILE A 199 -4.50 0.27 -3.31
N PRO A 200 -5.08 1.45 -3.02
CA PRO A 200 -4.37 2.72 -3.24
C PRO A 200 -3.06 2.77 -2.45
N SER A 201 -3.08 2.31 -1.19
CA SER A 201 -1.93 2.26 -0.31
C SER A 201 -0.84 1.33 -0.82
N ALA A 202 -1.22 0.17 -1.35
CA ALA A 202 -0.32 -0.81 -1.94
C ALA A 202 0.30 -0.32 -3.25
N ALA A 203 -0.49 0.34 -4.10
CA ALA A 203 0.02 0.98 -5.31
C ALA A 203 1.03 2.09 -4.94
N LEU A 204 0.79 2.84 -3.86
CA LEU A 204 1.76 3.82 -3.33
C LEU A 204 3.05 3.16 -2.84
N GLN A 205 2.98 2.01 -2.17
CA GLN A 205 4.18 1.29 -1.77
C GLN A 205 4.96 0.77 -3.00
N VAL A 206 4.27 0.26 -4.03
CA VAL A 206 4.90 -0.13 -5.30
C VAL A 206 5.63 1.06 -5.95
N ALA A 207 4.98 2.22 -6.05
CA ALA A 207 5.59 3.44 -6.57
C ALA A 207 6.81 3.91 -5.72
N THR A 208 6.83 3.58 -4.43
CA THR A 208 7.89 3.93 -3.49
C THR A 208 9.09 3.01 -3.65
N VAL A 209 8.89 1.68 -3.65
CA VAL A 209 9.99 0.71 -3.83
C VAL A 209 10.62 0.75 -5.22
N LEU A 210 9.87 1.17 -6.24
CA LEU A 210 10.41 1.44 -7.58
C LEU A 210 11.35 2.65 -7.61
N GLY A 211 11.30 3.52 -6.61
CA GLY A 211 12.21 4.66 -6.46
C GLY A 211 12.24 5.54 -7.70
N SER A 212 13.44 5.86 -8.19
CA SER A 212 13.65 6.75 -9.34
C SER A 212 13.05 6.22 -10.64
N LYS A 213 12.81 4.90 -10.76
CA LYS A 213 12.22 4.27 -11.96
C LYS A 213 10.73 4.53 -12.12
N TYR A 214 10.02 4.87 -11.04
CA TYR A 214 8.64 5.28 -11.14
C TYR A 214 8.52 6.73 -11.61
N LYS A 215 7.99 6.94 -12.83
CA LYS A 215 7.72 8.26 -13.42
C LYS A 215 6.21 8.56 -13.57
N GLY A 216 5.37 7.89 -12.80
CA GLY A 216 3.93 8.12 -12.79
C GLY A 216 3.52 9.37 -11.99
N ASN A 217 2.21 9.60 -11.90
CA ASN A 217 1.65 10.82 -11.28
C ASN A 217 1.20 10.65 -9.82
N MET A 218 1.40 9.46 -9.24
CA MET A 218 1.04 9.22 -7.85
C MET A 218 1.95 10.04 -6.93
N SER A 219 1.34 10.85 -6.06
CA SER A 219 2.08 11.64 -5.08
C SER A 219 2.73 10.72 -4.07
N ARG A 220 4.06 10.66 -4.08
CA ARG A 220 4.86 9.93 -3.08
C ARG A 220 5.14 10.81 -1.87
N ARG A 221 5.92 10.29 -0.92
CA ARG A 221 6.36 10.99 0.30
C ARG A 221 6.89 12.40 -0.05
N SER A 222 6.39 13.40 0.67
CA SER A 222 6.89 14.77 0.62
C SER A 222 8.04 14.94 1.61
N CYS A 223 9.15 15.52 1.15
CA CYS A 223 10.37 15.73 1.92
C CYS A 223 10.80 17.20 1.82
N PRO A 224 10.14 18.13 2.56
CA PRO A 224 10.51 19.53 2.53
C PRO A 224 11.83 19.77 3.30
N ASP A 225 12.75 20.54 2.71
CA ASP A 225 14.12 20.76 3.23
C ASP A 225 14.18 21.42 4.62
N TYR A 226 13.11 22.07 5.07
CA TYR A 226 13.09 22.93 6.26
C TYR A 226 12.14 22.47 7.36
N GLU A 227 11.46 21.33 7.21
CA GLU A 227 10.61 20.80 8.28
C GLU A 227 11.32 19.67 9.04
N PRO A 228 11.29 19.68 10.38
CA PRO A 228 11.84 18.57 11.15
C PRO A 228 11.10 17.28 10.78
N SER A 229 11.87 16.22 10.54
CA SER A 229 11.29 14.92 10.20
C SER A 229 10.41 14.44 11.36
N PRO A 230 9.11 14.14 11.12
CA PRO A 230 8.17 13.76 12.17
C PRO A 230 8.58 12.45 12.86
N THR A 231 9.30 11.59 12.16
CA THR A 231 9.85 10.33 12.67
C THR A 231 11.25 10.10 12.12
N LYS A 232 12.02 9.23 12.77
CA LYS A 232 13.33 8.80 12.25
C LYS A 232 13.18 8.09 10.91
N PHE A 233 12.17 7.22 10.76
CA PHE A 233 11.86 6.57 9.49
C PHE A 233 11.61 7.58 8.37
N HIS A 234 10.84 8.65 8.64
CA HIS A 234 10.64 9.72 7.66
C HIS A 234 11.95 10.39 7.27
N GLY A 235 12.81 10.71 8.24
CA GLY A 235 14.12 11.30 7.98
C GLY A 235 15.01 10.41 7.12
N ASP A 236 15.08 9.13 7.45
CA ASP A 236 15.85 8.14 6.69
C ASP A 236 15.34 8.01 5.24
N GLU A 237 14.01 7.95 5.05
CA GLU A 237 13.39 7.92 3.72
C GLU A 237 13.67 9.19 2.91
N CYS A 238 13.56 10.37 3.53
CA CYS A 238 13.86 11.64 2.86
C CYS A 238 15.34 11.80 2.53
N TYR A 239 16.22 11.25 3.36
CA TYR A 239 17.64 11.16 3.03
C TYR A 239 17.87 10.26 1.80
N MET A 240 17.19 9.11 1.72
CA MET A 240 17.28 8.21 0.57
C MET A 240 16.74 8.88 -0.72
N ILE A 241 15.61 9.57 -0.63
CA ILE A 241 15.02 10.30 -1.76
C ILE A 241 15.93 11.43 -2.22
N SER A 242 16.49 12.23 -1.32
CA SER A 242 17.37 13.35 -1.69
C SER A 242 18.72 12.89 -2.26
N THR A 243 19.27 11.78 -1.75
CA THR A 243 20.59 11.28 -2.17
C THR A 243 20.53 10.45 -3.45
N TYR A 244 19.49 9.63 -3.61
CA TYR A 244 19.35 8.64 -4.69
C TYR A 244 18.14 8.88 -5.60
N GLY A 245 17.39 9.97 -5.40
CA GLY A 245 16.17 10.31 -6.14
C GLY A 245 16.35 10.34 -7.66
N ASP A 246 17.51 10.81 -8.11
CA ASP A 246 17.87 10.93 -9.52
C ASP A 246 18.75 9.77 -10.03
N GLN A 247 19.13 8.84 -9.16
CA GLN A 247 19.98 7.71 -9.53
C GLN A 247 19.13 6.53 -10.00
N GLU A 248 19.29 6.15 -11.26
CA GLU A 248 18.64 4.95 -11.84
C GLU A 248 19.55 3.71 -11.85
N LYS A 249 20.74 3.81 -11.25
CA LYS A 249 21.70 2.71 -11.18
C LYS A 249 21.22 1.61 -10.24
N GLY A 250 21.47 0.35 -10.59
CA GLY A 250 21.15 -0.80 -9.74
C GLY A 250 19.70 -1.30 -9.85
N MET A 251 18.96 -0.86 -10.88
CA MET A 251 17.56 -1.24 -11.11
C MET A 251 17.39 -2.22 -12.28
N ASP A 252 18.47 -2.89 -12.69
CA ASP A 252 18.49 -3.76 -13.87
C ASP A 252 17.60 -5.01 -13.71
N CYS A 253 17.32 -5.43 -12.46
CA CYS A 253 16.44 -6.57 -12.17
C CYS A 253 15.00 -6.37 -12.70
N LEU A 254 14.59 -5.12 -12.93
CA LEU A 254 13.23 -4.77 -13.35
C LEU A 254 12.93 -5.14 -14.81
N TYR A 255 13.95 -5.41 -15.62
CA TYR A 255 13.77 -5.66 -17.05
C TYR A 255 13.53 -7.13 -17.39
N GLU A 256 13.75 -8.03 -16.43
CA GLU A 256 13.53 -9.46 -16.61
C GLU A 256 12.06 -9.83 -16.31
N PRO A 257 11.32 -10.42 -17.27
CA PRO A 257 10.00 -10.94 -17.00
C PRO A 257 10.03 -12.03 -15.93
N ILE A 258 9.03 -12.03 -15.04
CA ILE A 258 8.95 -13.02 -13.98
C ILE A 258 8.34 -14.31 -14.53
N GLN A 259 9.08 -15.41 -14.42
CA GLN A 259 8.60 -16.73 -14.83
C GLN A 259 7.41 -17.15 -13.95
N ASP A 260 6.44 -17.84 -14.56
CA ASP A 260 5.23 -18.37 -13.91
C ASP A 260 4.29 -17.34 -13.25
N ALA A 261 4.48 -16.06 -13.52
CA ALA A 261 3.65 -14.99 -12.99
C ALA A 261 2.27 -14.95 -13.69
N GLU A 262 1.19 -14.86 -12.90
CA GLU A 262 -0.15 -14.66 -13.44
C GLU A 262 -0.30 -13.20 -13.88
N THR A 263 -0.32 -12.98 -15.21
CA THR A 263 -0.43 -11.64 -15.81
C THR A 263 -1.87 -11.23 -16.11
N GLU A 264 -2.78 -12.21 -16.26
CA GLU A 264 -4.21 -11.93 -16.39
C GLU A 264 -4.84 -11.84 -15.01
N LEU A 265 -4.81 -10.64 -14.45
CA LEU A 265 -5.29 -10.41 -13.09
C LEU A 265 -6.80 -10.13 -13.09
N MET A 266 -7.50 -10.81 -12.19
CA MET A 266 -8.87 -10.44 -11.81
C MET A 266 -8.86 -8.99 -11.28
N THR A 267 -9.88 -8.20 -11.59
CA THR A 267 -10.09 -6.86 -11.02
C THR A 267 -11.11 -6.91 -9.89
N PRO A 268 -11.15 -5.92 -8.97
CA PRO A 268 -12.21 -5.82 -7.96
C PRO A 268 -13.62 -5.86 -8.57
N LYS A 269 -13.84 -5.27 -9.75
CA LYS A 269 -15.09 -5.42 -10.50
C LYS A 269 -15.40 -6.89 -10.81
N GLN A 270 -14.46 -7.61 -11.40
CA GLN A 270 -14.65 -9.02 -11.78
C GLN A 270 -14.88 -9.89 -10.54
N PHE A 271 -14.23 -9.59 -9.41
CA PHE A 271 -14.47 -10.26 -8.14
C PHE A 271 -15.93 -10.13 -7.69
N TYR A 272 -16.46 -8.91 -7.63
CA TYR A 272 -17.87 -8.69 -7.24
C TYR A 272 -18.87 -9.25 -8.27
N ALA A 273 -18.50 -9.32 -9.55
CA ALA A 273 -19.30 -9.99 -10.57
C ALA A 273 -19.35 -11.51 -10.36
N LYS A 274 -18.21 -12.13 -10.02
CA LYS A 274 -18.10 -13.57 -9.72
C LYS A 274 -18.85 -13.94 -8.44
N TYR A 275 -18.75 -13.10 -7.41
CA TYR A 275 -19.34 -13.32 -6.09
C TYR A 275 -20.49 -12.35 -5.80
N SER A 276 -21.54 -12.39 -6.61
CA SER A 276 -22.66 -11.43 -6.58
C SER A 276 -23.43 -11.36 -5.25
N SER A 277 -23.28 -12.33 -4.35
CA SER A 277 -23.78 -12.26 -2.98
C SER A 277 -23.07 -11.18 -2.14
N TRP A 278 -21.87 -10.80 -2.54
CA TRP A 278 -21.09 -9.69 -2.02
C TRP A 278 -21.19 -8.50 -2.99
N THR A 279 -21.70 -7.38 -2.49
CA THR A 279 -21.72 -6.11 -3.22
C THR A 279 -20.73 -5.14 -2.59
N PRO A 280 -20.26 -4.11 -3.32
CA PRO A 280 -19.36 -3.09 -2.76
C PRO A 280 -19.94 -2.43 -1.50
N CYS A 281 -21.25 -2.16 -1.51
CA CYS A 281 -21.96 -1.64 -0.35
C CYS A 281 -21.96 -2.63 0.82
N ARG A 282 -22.35 -3.90 0.60
CA ARG A 282 -22.35 -4.92 1.66
C ARG A 282 -20.96 -5.13 2.28
N ALA A 283 -19.93 -5.09 1.45
CA ALA A 283 -18.53 -5.21 1.83
C ALA A 283 -18.01 -4.02 2.68
N SER A 284 -18.52 -2.81 2.40
CA SER A 284 -18.11 -1.59 3.11
C SER A 284 -18.97 -1.30 4.35
N TYR A 285 -20.27 -1.57 4.27
CA TYR A 285 -21.24 -1.38 5.34
C TYR A 285 -22.14 -2.62 5.45
N LEU A 286 -21.98 -3.37 6.53
CA LEU A 286 -22.73 -4.61 6.77
C LEU A 286 -24.24 -4.34 6.75
N GLY A 287 -25.00 -5.17 6.03
CA GLY A 287 -26.45 -5.03 5.90
C GLY A 287 -26.90 -3.89 4.96
N SER A 288 -25.98 -3.28 4.21
CA SER A 288 -26.31 -2.25 3.22
C SER A 288 -26.41 -2.81 1.79
N GLN A 289 -27.04 -2.03 0.93
CA GLN A 289 -27.14 -2.24 -0.51
C GLN A 289 -26.95 -0.92 -1.24
N GLU A 290 -26.79 -0.97 -2.56
CA GLU A 290 -26.82 0.27 -3.36
C GLU A 290 -28.18 0.95 -3.22
N CYS A 291 -28.18 2.27 -3.00
CA CYS A 291 -29.41 3.05 -2.97
C CYS A 291 -30.14 2.95 -4.32
N GLN A 292 -31.48 2.87 -4.30
CA GLN A 292 -32.26 2.82 -5.54
C GLN A 292 -32.03 4.09 -6.36
N THR A 293 -31.24 3.99 -7.43
CA THR A 293 -31.11 5.03 -8.44
C THR A 293 -32.08 4.74 -9.60
N PRO A 294 -32.66 5.76 -10.25
CA PRO A 294 -33.46 5.54 -11.44
C PRO A 294 -32.57 4.92 -12.54
N LYS A 295 -32.76 3.62 -12.83
CA LYS A 295 -32.05 2.93 -13.90
C LYS A 295 -32.37 3.57 -15.25
N ARG A 296 -31.38 4.21 -15.89
CA ARG A 296 -31.49 4.59 -17.32
C ARG A 296 -30.18 4.88 -18.05
N THR A 297 -29.03 4.39 -17.58
CA THR A 297 -27.75 4.59 -18.25
C THR A 297 -26.99 3.28 -18.44
N SER A 298 -26.26 3.15 -19.55
CA SER A 298 -25.34 2.04 -19.82
C SER A 298 -24.16 1.97 -18.85
N TYR A 299 -23.95 3.04 -18.07
CA TYR A 299 -22.93 3.16 -17.04
C TYR A 299 -23.61 3.65 -15.77
N PRO A 300 -23.90 2.77 -14.79
CA PRO A 300 -24.58 3.15 -13.55
C PRO A 300 -23.67 4.01 -12.65
N HIS A 301 -22.35 3.80 -12.71
CA HIS A 301 -21.35 4.45 -11.86
C HIS A 301 -20.49 5.47 -12.62
N ARG A 302 -21.09 6.36 -13.42
CA ARG A 302 -20.33 7.36 -14.23
C ARG A 302 -19.37 8.23 -13.40
N SER A 303 -19.77 8.57 -12.18
CA SER A 303 -18.95 9.36 -11.25
C SER A 303 -17.92 8.53 -10.48
N CYS A 304 -17.85 7.21 -10.72
CA CYS A 304 -17.05 6.25 -9.97
C CYS A 304 -17.30 6.29 -8.45
N LYS A 305 -18.53 6.63 -8.06
CA LYS A 305 -18.99 6.66 -6.67
C LYS A 305 -20.31 5.92 -6.57
N ILE A 306 -20.46 5.16 -5.48
CA ILE A 306 -21.65 4.36 -5.16
C ILE A 306 -22.24 4.89 -3.87
N SER A 307 -23.55 5.14 -3.87
CA SER A 307 -24.29 5.48 -2.66
C SER A 307 -24.86 4.22 -2.04
N CYS A 308 -24.56 3.98 -0.76
CA CYS A 308 -25.03 2.81 -0.02
C CYS A 308 -26.14 3.19 0.95
N CYS A 309 -27.16 2.35 1.06
CA CYS A 309 -28.33 2.54 1.91
C CYS A 309 -28.55 1.29 2.77
N LEU A 310 -29.05 1.48 3.99
CA LEU A 310 -29.48 0.36 4.82
C LEU A 310 -30.55 -0.47 4.08
N ASN A 311 -30.38 -1.78 4.03
CA ASN A 311 -31.39 -2.68 3.48
C ASN A 311 -32.53 -2.84 4.49
N SER A 312 -33.49 -1.90 4.46
CA SER A 312 -34.66 -1.90 5.32
C SER A 312 -35.93 -2.10 4.51
N PRO A 313 -36.87 -2.95 4.96
CA PRO A 313 -38.21 -3.05 4.35
C PRO A 313 -39.05 -1.78 4.57
N PHE A 314 -38.60 -0.88 5.45
CA PHE A 314 -39.26 0.37 5.79
C PHE A 314 -38.56 1.57 5.12
N PRO A 315 -39.17 2.20 4.09
CA PRO A 315 -38.54 3.29 3.32
C PRO A 315 -38.17 4.51 4.16
N PHE A 316 -38.87 4.77 5.27
CA PHE A 316 -38.58 5.89 6.16
C PHE A 316 -37.34 5.67 7.05
N LEU A 317 -36.82 4.44 7.11
CA LEU A 317 -35.59 4.08 7.83
C LEU A 317 -34.38 3.95 6.90
N THR A 318 -34.51 4.27 5.60
CA THR A 318 -33.37 4.22 4.67
C THR A 318 -32.39 5.34 5.00
N LYS A 319 -31.45 5.04 5.89
CA LYS A 319 -30.30 5.90 6.15
C LYS A 319 -29.26 5.65 5.06
N ALA A 320 -28.91 6.70 4.34
CA ALA A 320 -27.78 6.66 3.42
C ALA A 320 -26.47 6.69 4.23
N TYR A 321 -25.54 5.83 3.84
CA TYR A 321 -24.15 5.88 4.27
C TYR A 321 -23.37 6.85 3.36
N GLY A 322 -22.12 7.13 3.74
CA GLY A 322 -21.21 7.89 2.89
C GLY A 322 -21.01 7.21 1.53
N PRO A 323 -20.76 7.96 0.45
CA PRO A 323 -20.45 7.36 -0.84
C PRO A 323 -19.11 6.62 -0.76
N ILE A 324 -19.07 5.43 -1.35
CA ILE A 324 -17.84 4.64 -1.52
C ILE A 324 -17.36 4.75 -2.96
N PRO A 325 -16.06 4.54 -3.25
CA PRO A 325 -15.60 4.41 -4.62
C PRO A 325 -16.26 3.20 -5.29
N ALA A 326 -16.55 3.33 -6.58
CA ALA A 326 -16.89 2.16 -7.40
C ALA A 326 -15.67 1.23 -7.49
N PRO A 327 -15.87 -0.10 -7.59
CA PRO A 327 -14.77 -1.05 -7.70
C PRO A 327 -13.83 -0.72 -8.85
N ASP A 328 -12.52 -0.87 -8.63
CA ASP A 328 -11.56 -0.65 -9.71
C ASP A 328 -11.83 -1.61 -10.87
N GLY A 329 -11.77 -1.07 -12.09
CA GLY A 329 -12.14 -1.74 -13.33
C GLY A 329 -13.60 -1.53 -13.76
N GLU A 330 -14.46 -0.98 -12.89
CA GLU A 330 -15.87 -0.71 -13.21
C GLU A 330 -16.01 0.26 -14.39
N GLY A 331 -16.92 -0.01 -15.32
CA GLY A 331 -17.11 0.87 -16.49
C GLY A 331 -17.80 2.18 -16.10
N CYS A 332 -17.19 3.33 -16.42
CA CYS A 332 -17.79 4.64 -16.16
C CYS A 332 -18.20 5.37 -17.45
N GLU A 333 -17.48 5.18 -18.55
CA GLU A 333 -17.80 5.69 -19.89
C GLU A 333 -17.26 4.74 -20.96
N LYS A 334 -17.50 5.04 -22.25
CA LYS A 334 -16.93 4.26 -23.36
C LYS A 334 -15.39 4.30 -23.26
N GLN A 335 -14.77 3.13 -23.21
CA GLN A 335 -13.31 2.95 -23.06
C GLN A 335 -12.72 3.59 -21.79
N LYS A 336 -13.53 3.78 -20.75
CA LYS A 336 -13.08 4.28 -19.45
C LYS A 336 -13.55 3.41 -18.30
N ILE A 337 -12.70 3.32 -17.29
CA ILE A 337 -12.94 2.56 -16.08
C ILE A 337 -12.73 3.41 -14.83
N CYS A 338 -13.31 2.98 -13.72
CA CYS A 338 -13.03 3.52 -12.41
C CYS A 338 -11.71 2.99 -11.89
N VAL A 339 -10.86 3.90 -11.43
CA VAL A 339 -9.65 3.61 -10.64
C VAL A 339 -9.58 4.67 -9.55
N GLU A 340 -9.49 4.27 -8.29
CA GLU A 340 -9.42 5.19 -7.15
C GLU A 340 -10.63 6.16 -7.08
N GLY A 341 -11.82 5.69 -7.48
CA GLY A 341 -13.01 6.54 -7.53
C GLY A 341 -12.97 7.65 -8.60
N ARG A 342 -12.07 7.55 -9.59
CA ARG A 342 -11.96 8.46 -10.74
C ARG A 342 -12.18 7.70 -12.05
N CYS A 343 -12.85 8.34 -13.01
CA CYS A 343 -13.07 7.76 -14.33
C CYS A 343 -11.88 8.05 -15.25
N VAL A 344 -11.08 7.03 -15.55
CA VAL A 344 -9.83 7.12 -16.32
C VAL A 344 -9.89 6.31 -17.61
N VAL A 345 -9.04 6.61 -18.58
CA VAL A 345 -8.97 5.86 -19.85
C VAL A 345 -8.48 4.44 -19.57
N SER A 346 -9.17 3.45 -20.13
CA SER A 346 -8.76 2.05 -20.03
C SER A 346 -7.82 1.72 -21.18
N LYS A 347 -6.59 1.31 -20.86
CA LYS A 347 -5.61 0.81 -21.85
C LYS A 347 -5.54 -0.72 -21.91
N THR A 348 -6.13 -1.40 -20.94
CA THR A 348 -6.39 -2.84 -21.01
C THR A 348 -7.45 -3.08 -22.07
N SER A 349 -7.12 -3.88 -23.10
CA SER A 349 -8.15 -4.48 -23.94
C SER A 349 -8.98 -5.39 -23.04
N LEU A 350 -10.07 -4.85 -22.48
CA LEU A 350 -11.08 -5.64 -21.78
C LEU A 350 -11.59 -6.66 -22.79
N GLY A 351 -11.08 -7.89 -22.69
CA GLY A 351 -11.61 -9.03 -23.41
C GLY A 351 -13.11 -9.06 -23.19
N ASN A 352 -13.86 -9.04 -24.29
CA ASN A 352 -15.29 -9.29 -24.25
C ASN A 352 -15.50 -10.70 -23.69
N SER A 353 -16.09 -10.78 -22.51
CA SER A 353 -16.77 -11.97 -22.00
C SER A 353 -18.17 -11.58 -21.56
#